data_AF-A0A5K1ABD4-F1
#
_entry.id   AF-A0A5K1ABD4-F1
#
_cell.length_a   1.000
_cell.length_b   1.000
_cell.length_c   1.000
_cell.angle_alpha   90.00
_cell.angle_beta   90.00
_cell.angle_gamma   90.00
#
_symmetry.space_group_name_H-M   'P 1'
#
loop_
_entity.id
_entity.type
_entity.pdbx_description
1 polymer ?
#
loop_
_entity_poly.entity_id
_entity_poly.type
_entity_poly.pdbx_seq_one_letter_code
_entity_poly.pdbx_strand_id
1 'polypeptide(L)' 'IFSSISGKWGNVDVGVLVCGPPGLQTSVAAECRSQNLKSRWDHPIFHFHTH' A
#
# COMPACT_ATOMS: atom_id res chain seq x y z
N ILE A 1 0.48 3.62 -8.81
CA ILE A 1 0.92 2.24 -8.45
C ILE A 1 -0.17 1.56 -7.62
N PHE A 2 -0.35 1.96 -6.36
CA PHE A 2 -1.33 1.35 -5.44
C PHE A 2 -2.76 1.25 -5.99
N SER A 3 -3.32 2.37 -6.49
CA SER A 3 -4.66 2.38 -7.09
C SER A 3 -4.80 1.46 -8.33
N SER A 4 -3.73 1.22 -9.08
CA SER A 4 -3.77 0.30 -10.21
C SER A 4 -3.72 -1.15 -9.76
N ILE A 5 -2.96 -1.45 -8.70
CA ILE A 5 -2.92 -2.77 -8.07
C ILE A 5 -4.28 -3.08 -7.43
N SER A 6 -4.86 -2.11 -6.71
CA SER A 6 -6.15 -2.29 -6.03
C SER A 6 -7.33 -2.54 -6.96
N GLY A 7 -7.27 -2.05 -8.20
CA GLY A 7 -8.33 -2.29 -9.20
C GLY A 7 -8.12 -3.55 -10.04
N LYS A 8 -6.97 -4.21 -9.94
CA LYS A 8 -6.63 -5.40 -10.74
C LYS A 8 -6.53 -6.67 -9.89
N TRP A 9 -6.13 -6.52 -8.64
CA TRP A 9 -5.87 -7.61 -7.72
C TRP A 9 -7.03 -7.62 -6.71
N GLY A 10 -7.60 -8.79 -6.45
CA GLY A 10 -8.69 -8.95 -5.47
C GLY A 10 -8.17 -8.94 -4.04
N ASN A 11 -8.80 -9.71 -3.16
CA ASN A 11 -8.37 -9.86 -1.76
C ASN A 11 -7.03 -10.61 -1.63
N VAL A 12 -5.91 -9.87 -1.69
CA VAL A 12 -4.54 -10.38 -1.50
C VAL A 12 -3.73 -9.45 -0.60
N ASP A 13 -2.80 -10.01 0.16
CA ASP A 13 -1.83 -9.24 0.94
C ASP A 13 -0.64 -8.80 0.07
N VAL A 14 -0.29 -7.52 0.12
CA VAL A 14 0.80 -6.92 -0.66
C VAL A 14 1.83 -6.31 0.27
N GLY A 15 3.05 -6.85 0.26
CA GLY A 15 4.20 -6.29 0.97
C GLY A 15 4.80 -5.09 0.22
N VAL A 16 5.02 -3.99 0.91
CA VAL A 16 5.61 -2.76 0.38
C VAL A 16 6.90 -2.45 1.14
N LEU A 17 8.02 -2.45 0.42
CA LEU A 17 9.35 -2.12 0.94
C LEU A 17 9.87 -0.88 0.22
N VAL A 18 10.43 0.08 0.96
CA VAL A 18 10.98 1.31 0.39
C VAL A 18 12.36 1.58 0.98
N CYS A 19 13.37 1.69 0.11
CA CYS A 19 14.68 2.23 0.45
C CYS A 19 14.81 3.65 -0.10
N GLY A 20 14.82 4.65 0.78
CA GLY A 20 14.96 6.05 0.38
C GLY A 20 14.81 7.03 1.55
N PRO A 21 14.82 8.34 1.26
CA PRO A 21 14.73 9.38 2.28
C PRO A 21 13.48 9.22 3.16
N PRO A 22 13.51 9.66 4.43
CA PRO A 22 12.38 9.55 5.35
C PRO A 22 11.07 10.13 4.78
N GLY A 23 11.16 11.20 3.98
CA GLY A 23 10.00 11.78 3.29
C GLY A 23 9.33 10.80 2.33
N LEU A 24 10.10 10.04 1.55
CA LEU A 24 9.57 9.02 0.63
C LEU A 24 8.92 7.87 1.40
N GLN A 25 9.60 7.36 2.44
CA GLN A 25 9.05 6.30 3.30
C GLN A 25 7.71 6.73 3.93
N THR A 26 7.65 7.96 4.43
CA THR A 26 6.44 8.52 5.05
C THR A 26 5.31 8.69 4.03
N SER A 27 5.60 9.19 2.83
CA SER A 27 4.60 9.32 1.76
C SER A 27 4.06 7.96 1.32
N VAL A 28 4.92 6.94 1.18
CA VAL A 28 4.48 5.60 0.79
C VAL A 28 3.67 4.93 1.92
N ALA A 29 4.07 5.10 3.18
CA ALA A 29 3.29 4.63 4.32
C ALA A 29 1.89 5.28 4.36
N ALA A 30 1.80 6.58 4.10
CA ALA A 30 0.53 7.31 4.05
C ALA A 30 -0.37 6.81 2.91
N GLU A 31 0.19 6.53 1.73
CA GLU A 31 -0.55 5.98 0.60
C GLU A 31 -1.06 4.55 0.91
N CYS A 32 -0.24 3.67 1.49
CA CYS A 32 -0.66 2.33 1.90
C CYS A 32 -1.87 2.40 2.85
N ARG A 33 -1.80 3.29 3.86
CA ARG A 33 -2.90 3.51 4.80
C ARG A 33 -4.16 4.04 4.11
N SER A 34 -4.02 5.02 3.21
CA SER A 34 -5.16 5.57 2.45
C SER A 34 -5.87 4.50 1.64
N GLN A 35 -5.11 3.59 1.02
CA GLN A 35 -5.64 2.52 0.18
C GLN A 35 -6.33 1.44 1.02
N ASN A 36 -5.74 1.06 2.16
CA ASN A 36 -6.36 0.11 3.08
C ASN A 36 -7.66 0.67 3.70
N LEU A 37 -7.75 1.97 3.97
CA LEU A 37 -8.99 2.62 4.47
C LEU A 37 -10.08 2.69 3.39
N LYS A 38 -9.69 2.83 2.13
CA LYS A 38 -10.61 2.82 0.98
C LYS A 38 -11.00 1.40 0.54
N SER A 39 -10.31 0.39 1.08
CA SER A 39 -10.41 -0.99 0.65
C SER A 39 -11.81 -1.54 0.95
N ARG A 40 -12.47 -2.08 -0.08
CA ARG A 40 -13.69 -2.88 0.05
C ARG A 40 -13.33 -4.36 0.18
N TRP A 41 -14.29 -5.22 0.49
CA TRP A 41 -14.07 -6.63 0.83
C TRP A 41 -13.24 -7.45 -0.20
N ASP A 42 -13.21 -7.02 -1.46
CA ASP A 42 -12.42 -7.65 -2.54
C ASP A 42 -11.31 -6.75 -3.08
N HIS A 43 -10.53 -6.12 -2.18
CA HIS A 43 -9.39 -5.29 -2.55
C HIS A 43 -8.15 -5.69 -1.72
N PRO A 44 -6.95 -5.44 -2.24
CA PRO A 44 -5.72 -5.86 -1.59
C PRO A 44 -5.42 -5.05 -0.34
N ILE A 45 -4.70 -5.67 0.59
CA ILE A 45 -4.24 -5.06 1.84
C ILE A 45 -2.74 -4.80 1.72
N PHE A 46 -2.34 -3.54 1.82
CA PHE A 46 -0.95 -3.11 1.69
C PHE A 46 -0.26 -3.06 3.06
N HIS A 47 0.84 -3.79 3.20
CA HIS A 47 1.66 -3.84 4.42
C HIS A 47 3.00 -3.14 4.16
N PHE A 48 3.16 -1.96 4.73
CA PHE A 48 4.39 -1.18 4.61
C PHE A 48 5.42 -1.59 5.65
N HIS A 49 6.65 -1.87 5.19
CA HIS A 49 7.78 -2.24 6.02
C HIS A 49 8.88 -1.16 5.93
N THR A 50 9.27 -0.66 7.10
CA THR A 50 10.49 0.16 7.27
C THR A 50 11.57 -0.73 7.86
N HIS A 51 12.79 -0.67 7.32
CA HIS A 51 13.98 -1.27 7.91
C HIS A 51 14.97 -0.16 8.25
#